data_AF-A0A2I2GAE0-F1
#
_entry.id   AF-A0A2I2GAE0-F1
#
_cell.length_a   1.000
_cell.length_b   1.000
_cell.length_c   1.000
_cell.angle_alpha   90.00
_cell.angle_beta   90.00
_cell.angle_gamma   90.00
#
_symmetry.space_group_name_H-M   'P 1'
#
loop_
_entity.id
_entity.type
_entity.pdbx_description
1 polymer ?
#
loop_
_entity_poly.entity_id
_entity_poly.type
_entity_poly.pdbx_seq_one_letter_code
_entity_poly.pdbx_strand_id
1 'polypeptide(L)'
;MQLSKEFSQDGHPVILALRISAVLSALIALIVFAWAVKAHETVFSDVNGSSLCLIVLITVAYAFVWSTVALIVRLVFNRPLHAGIYIALDLLGFGAVVGSTIAMLVALEPYGMDYQCVKDPCATNVGQVQAFGAAMSLLDGALHLTLFVWACWACRSTKTQGRKTVDA
;
A
#
# COMPACT_ATOMS: atom_id res chain seq x y z
N MET A 1 -29.31 -11.16 -15.50
CA MET A 1 -28.64 -10.10 -16.29
C MET A 1 -27.92 -9.05 -15.40
N GLN A 2 -27.51 -9.39 -14.17
CA GLN A 2 -26.80 -8.47 -13.24
C GLN A 2 -25.27 -8.49 -13.40
N LEU A 3 -24.70 -9.56 -13.97
CA LEU A 3 -23.25 -9.74 -14.11
C LEU A 3 -22.58 -8.68 -15.00
N SER A 4 -23.30 -8.14 -16.00
CA SER A 4 -22.71 -7.19 -16.96
C SER A 4 -22.49 -5.79 -16.37
N LYS A 5 -23.27 -5.39 -15.35
CA LYS A 5 -23.12 -4.06 -14.72
C LYS A 5 -21.96 -4.01 -13.73
N GLU A 6 -21.75 -5.05 -12.93
CA GLU A 6 -20.56 -5.12 -12.05
C GLU A 6 -19.27 -5.11 -12.88
N PHE A 7 -19.25 -5.84 -14.00
CA PHE A 7 -18.13 -5.86 -14.94
C PHE A 7 -17.81 -4.48 -15.53
N SER A 8 -18.85 -3.70 -15.85
CA SER A 8 -18.70 -2.36 -16.46
C SER A 8 -18.15 -1.32 -15.49
N GLN A 9 -18.37 -1.48 -14.18
CA GLN A 9 -17.96 -0.51 -13.18
C GLN A 9 -16.56 -0.83 -12.64
N ASP A 10 -16.26 -2.12 -12.45
CA ASP A 10 -14.90 -2.57 -12.16
C ASP A 10 -13.95 -2.19 -13.30
N GLY A 11 -14.34 -2.36 -14.58
CA GLY A 11 -13.50 -2.20 -15.77
C GLY A 11 -12.98 -0.80 -16.07
N HIS A 12 -13.28 0.18 -15.22
CA HIS A 12 -12.95 1.57 -15.50
C HIS A 12 -11.42 1.78 -15.52
N PRO A 13 -10.87 2.42 -16.57
CA PRO A 13 -9.42 2.55 -16.76
C PRO A 13 -8.74 3.27 -15.58
N VAL A 14 -9.47 4.14 -14.87
CA VAL A 14 -9.00 4.82 -13.66
C VAL A 14 -8.71 3.83 -12.53
N ILE A 15 -9.55 2.80 -12.32
CA ILE A 15 -9.33 1.81 -11.25
C ILE A 15 -8.14 0.94 -11.56
N LEU A 16 -7.95 0.60 -12.85
CA LEU A 16 -6.77 -0.10 -13.29
C LEU A 16 -5.50 0.73 -13.09
N ALA A 17 -5.54 2.02 -13.45
CA ALA A 17 -4.44 2.95 -13.24
C ALA A 17 -4.09 3.09 -11.75
N LEU A 18 -5.08 3.23 -10.86
CA LEU A 18 -4.86 3.29 -9.42
C LEU A 18 -4.17 2.03 -8.88
N ARG A 19 -4.58 0.85 -9.35
CA ARG A 19 -3.94 -0.43 -8.97
C ARG A 19 -2.49 -0.53 -9.46
N ILE A 20 -2.22 -0.11 -10.70
CA ILE A 20 -0.87 -0.07 -11.25
C ILE A 20 -0.01 0.90 -10.44
N SER A 21 -0.53 2.10 -10.14
CA SER A 21 0.15 3.07 -9.29
C SER A 21 0.47 2.49 -7.91
N ALA A 22 -0.45 1.75 -7.29
CA ALA A 22 -0.23 1.10 -6.00
C ALA A 22 0.91 0.07 -6.09
N VAL A 23 0.91 -0.77 -7.12
CA VAL A 23 2.01 -1.72 -7.35
C VAL A 23 3.36 -1.00 -7.51
N LEU A 24 3.40 0.10 -8.27
CA LEU A 24 4.64 0.86 -8.47
C LEU A 24 5.12 1.56 -7.19
N SER A 25 4.22 2.20 -6.44
CA SER A 25 4.57 2.84 -5.16
C SER A 25 5.05 1.81 -4.15
N ALA A 26 4.35 0.69 -4.01
CA ALA A 26 4.73 -0.39 -3.11
C ALA A 26 6.08 -1.00 -3.52
N LEU A 27 6.33 -1.22 -4.81
CA LEU A 27 7.61 -1.75 -5.29
C LEU A 27 8.79 -0.82 -4.97
N ILE A 28 8.62 0.49 -5.16
CA ILE A 28 9.65 1.48 -4.82
C ILE A 28 9.91 1.45 -3.31
N ALA A 29 8.85 1.46 -2.49
CA ALA A 29 8.99 1.38 -1.04
C ALA A 29 9.67 0.06 -0.60
N LEU A 30 9.36 -1.08 -1.23
CA LEU A 30 10.03 -2.36 -0.96
C LEU A 30 11.53 -2.28 -1.19
N ILE A 31 11.96 -1.76 -2.34
CA ILE A 31 13.37 -1.64 -2.69
C ILE A 31 14.09 -0.75 -1.68
N VAL A 32 13.48 0.39 -1.36
CA VAL A 32 14.03 1.37 -0.42
C VAL A 32 14.16 0.80 0.98
N PHE A 33 13.11 0.17 1.53
CA PHE A 33 13.15 -0.39 2.87
C PHE A 33 14.02 -1.65 2.97
N ALA A 34 14.08 -2.48 1.93
CA ALA A 34 14.99 -3.62 1.90
C ALA A 34 16.45 -3.17 1.95
N TRP A 35 16.79 -2.09 1.24
CA TRP A 35 18.10 -1.46 1.34
C TRP A 35 18.31 -0.85 2.74
N ALA A 36 17.32 -0.13 3.28
CA ALA A 36 17.42 0.56 4.58
C ALA A 36 17.63 -0.41 5.74
N VAL A 37 16.97 -1.58 5.73
CA VAL A 37 17.17 -2.66 6.72
C VAL A 37 18.63 -3.07 6.79
N LYS A 38 19.28 -3.23 5.63
CA LYS A 38 20.70 -3.58 5.54
C LYS A 38 21.61 -2.41 5.90
N ALA A 39 21.27 -1.19 5.48
CA ALA A 39 22.07 -0.01 5.78
C ALA A 39 22.15 0.26 7.29
N HIS A 40 21.10 -0.08 8.05
CA HIS A 40 21.08 -0.02 9.52
C HIS A 40 22.15 -0.89 10.21
N GLU A 41 22.73 -1.90 9.55
CA GLU A 41 23.85 -2.68 10.11
C GLU A 41 25.16 -1.87 10.25
N THR A 42 25.22 -0.68 9.61
CA THR A 42 26.43 0.14 9.53
C THR A 42 26.38 1.45 10.34
N VAL A 43 25.23 1.77 10.96
CA VAL A 43 24.98 3.02 11.70
C VAL A 43 24.66 2.79 13.18
N PHE A 44 25.03 3.74 14.04
CA PHE A 44 24.87 3.75 15.50
C PHE A 44 23.78 4.78 15.79
N SER A 45 22.87 4.45 16.71
CA SER A 45 21.64 5.20 17.04
C SER A 45 20.38 4.78 16.27
N ASP A 46 20.24 3.51 15.94
CA ASP A 46 18.93 2.99 15.54
C ASP A 46 18.15 2.62 16.82
N VAL A 47 16.98 3.22 17.03
CA VAL A 47 16.01 2.72 18.04
C VAL A 47 15.30 1.54 17.43
N ASN A 48 16.06 0.46 17.22
CA ASN A 48 15.58 -0.69 16.49
C ASN A 48 15.08 -0.30 15.07
N GLY A 49 15.75 0.68 14.45
CA GLY A 49 15.41 1.26 13.15
C GLY A 49 15.36 0.22 12.03
N SER A 50 16.25 -0.78 12.06
CA SER A 50 16.21 -1.94 11.18
C SER A 50 14.90 -2.72 11.34
N SER A 51 14.47 -2.99 12.57
CA SER A 51 13.21 -3.68 12.85
C SER A 51 11.99 -2.84 12.44
N LEU A 52 12.01 -1.52 12.64
CA LEU A 52 10.94 -0.63 12.18
C LEU A 52 10.84 -0.62 10.66
N CYS A 53 11.97 -0.52 9.96
CA CYS A 53 12.03 -0.63 8.50
C CYS A 53 11.52 -2.00 8.04
N LEU A 54 11.85 -3.08 8.75
CA LEU A 54 11.38 -4.44 8.46
C LEU A 54 9.86 -4.57 8.61
N ILE A 55 9.27 -3.96 9.64
CA ILE A 55 7.81 -3.95 9.83
C ILE A 55 7.14 -3.25 8.64
N VAL A 56 7.62 -2.06 8.25
CA VAL A 56 7.10 -1.36 7.07
C VAL A 56 7.32 -2.16 5.78
N LEU A 57 8.47 -2.84 5.65
CA LEU A 57 8.75 -3.70 4.52
C LEU A 57 7.71 -4.83 4.39
N ILE A 58 7.35 -5.48 5.50
CA ILE A 58 6.36 -6.56 5.51
C ILE A 58 4.97 -6.06 5.13
N THR A 59 4.54 -4.91 5.67
CA THR A 59 3.21 -4.35 5.38
C THR A 59 3.09 -3.86 3.94
N VAL A 60 4.13 -3.24 3.40
CA VAL A 60 4.20 -2.85 1.99
C VAL A 60 4.27 -4.09 1.09
N ALA A 61 4.97 -5.17 1.50
CA ALA A 61 4.99 -6.42 0.74
C ALA A 61 3.59 -7.04 0.63
N TYR A 62 2.81 -7.00 1.71
CA TYR A 62 1.41 -7.39 1.67
C TYR A 62 0.60 -6.56 0.66
N ALA A 63 0.72 -5.23 0.71
CA ALA A 63 0.01 -4.32 -0.21
C ALA A 63 0.40 -4.57 -1.68
N PHE A 64 1.68 -4.77 -1.95
CA PHE A 64 2.21 -5.14 -3.26
C PHE A 64 1.60 -6.46 -3.77
N VAL A 65 1.62 -7.51 -2.95
CA VAL A 65 1.07 -8.82 -3.32
C VAL A 65 -0.42 -8.70 -3.59
N TRP A 66 -1.16 -8.02 -2.71
CA TRP A 66 -2.60 -7.84 -2.86
C TRP A 66 -2.95 -7.10 -4.16
N SER A 67 -2.34 -5.94 -4.40
CA SER A 67 -2.58 -5.17 -5.63
C SER A 67 -2.17 -5.93 -6.90
N THR A 68 -1.11 -6.73 -6.84
CA THR A 68 -0.67 -7.59 -7.94
C THR A 68 -1.66 -8.73 -8.21
N VAL A 69 -2.14 -9.41 -7.17
CA VAL A 69 -3.16 -10.47 -7.29
C VAL A 69 -4.44 -9.90 -7.90
N ALA A 70 -4.91 -8.75 -7.41
CA ALA A 70 -6.07 -8.07 -7.96
C ALA A 70 -5.90 -7.74 -9.46
N LEU A 71 -4.73 -7.24 -9.86
CA LEU A 71 -4.41 -6.97 -11.27
C LEU A 71 -4.38 -8.25 -12.12
N ILE A 72 -3.74 -9.31 -11.64
CA ILE A 72 -3.64 -10.58 -12.37
C ILE A 72 -5.02 -11.20 -12.56
N VAL A 73 -5.83 -11.31 -11.50
CA VAL A 73 -7.21 -11.84 -11.57
C VAL A 73 -8.03 -11.07 -12.60
N ARG A 74 -7.83 -9.76 -12.67
CA ARG A 74 -8.56 -8.89 -13.57
C ARG A 74 -8.08 -8.96 -15.01
N LEU A 75 -6.78 -8.78 -15.25
CA LEU A 75 -6.18 -8.65 -16.59
C LEU A 75 -5.96 -9.99 -17.27
N VAL A 76 -5.54 -11.01 -16.51
CA VAL A 76 -5.19 -12.33 -17.06
C VAL A 76 -6.41 -13.23 -17.07
N PHE A 77 -7.14 -13.28 -15.95
CA PHE A 77 -8.26 -14.22 -15.81
C PHE A 77 -9.60 -13.63 -16.23
N ASN A 78 -9.71 -12.31 -16.45
CA ASN A 78 -10.96 -11.62 -16.77
C ASN A 78 -12.12 -12.03 -15.83
N ARG A 79 -11.82 -12.24 -14.55
CA ARG A 79 -12.81 -12.63 -13.54
C ARG A 79 -13.16 -11.43 -12.66
N PRO A 80 -14.46 -11.18 -12.40
CA PRO A 80 -14.86 -10.18 -11.42
C PRO A 80 -14.57 -10.74 -10.02
N LEU A 81 -13.96 -9.91 -9.18
CA LEU A 81 -13.78 -10.22 -7.76
C LEU A 81 -14.97 -9.65 -6.98
N HIS A 82 -15.37 -10.37 -5.94
CA HIS A 82 -16.46 -9.90 -5.09
C HIS A 82 -16.07 -8.58 -4.41
N ALA A 83 -16.96 -7.57 -4.45
CA ALA A 83 -16.69 -6.24 -3.90
C ALA A 83 -16.26 -6.28 -2.42
N GLY A 84 -16.79 -7.22 -1.63
CA GLY A 84 -16.38 -7.41 -0.23
C GLY A 84 -14.89 -7.77 -0.05
N ILE A 85 -14.29 -8.45 -1.02
CA ILE A 85 -12.86 -8.81 -0.99
C ILE A 85 -12.00 -7.56 -1.16
N TYR A 86 -12.35 -6.69 -2.11
CA TYR A 86 -11.67 -5.40 -2.29
C TYR A 86 -11.75 -4.54 -1.03
N ILE A 87 -12.96 -4.39 -0.47
CA ILE A 87 -13.18 -3.61 0.75
C ILE A 87 -12.30 -4.11 1.90
N ALA A 88 -12.31 -5.42 2.18
CA ALA A 88 -11.57 -5.96 3.31
C ALA A 88 -10.04 -5.81 3.15
N LEU A 89 -9.51 -6.20 1.98
CA LEU A 89 -8.07 -6.27 1.78
C LEU A 89 -7.46 -4.90 1.48
N ASP A 90 -8.19 -3.97 0.85
CA ASP A 90 -7.72 -2.59 0.71
C ASP A 90 -7.73 -1.84 2.03
N LEU A 91 -8.72 -2.08 2.89
CA LEU A 91 -8.73 -1.51 4.24
C LEU A 91 -7.58 -2.05 5.09
N LEU A 92 -7.30 -3.35 4.99
CA LEU A 92 -6.17 -3.97 5.67
C LEU A 92 -4.84 -3.42 5.15
N GLY A 93 -4.69 -3.32 3.82
CA GLY A 93 -3.51 -2.73 3.18
C GLY A 93 -3.27 -1.30 3.64
N PHE A 94 -4.31 -0.45 3.56
CA PHE A 94 -4.26 0.93 4.06
C PHE A 94 -3.85 0.98 5.53
N GLY A 95 -4.57 0.28 6.41
CA GLY A 95 -4.33 0.31 7.85
C GLY A 95 -2.93 -0.18 8.23
N ALA A 96 -2.49 -1.29 7.64
CA ALA A 96 -1.18 -1.88 7.91
C ALA A 96 -0.05 -0.98 7.40
N VAL A 97 -0.11 -0.51 6.16
CA VAL A 97 0.93 0.33 5.55
C VAL A 97 1.02 1.68 6.25
N VAL A 98 -0.10 2.39 6.41
CA VAL A 98 -0.11 3.71 7.05
C VAL A 98 0.24 3.61 8.53
N GLY A 99 -0.35 2.64 9.25
CA GLY A 99 -0.09 2.44 10.67
C GLY A 99 1.38 2.15 10.97
N SER A 100 1.98 1.21 10.24
CA SER A 100 3.41 0.89 10.39
C SER A 100 4.32 2.06 10.00
N THR A 101 4.00 2.77 8.92
CA THR A 101 4.82 3.90 8.45
C THR A 101 4.77 5.08 9.42
N ILE A 102 3.60 5.43 9.95
CA ILE A 102 3.46 6.47 10.97
C ILE A 102 4.19 6.07 12.25
N ALA A 103 4.03 4.82 12.70
CA ALA A 103 4.72 4.33 13.90
C ALA A 103 6.25 4.43 13.75
N MET A 104 6.78 4.09 12.57
CA MET A 104 8.20 4.27 12.26
C MET A 104 8.60 5.76 12.30
N LEU A 105 7.84 6.65 11.64
CA LEU A 105 8.16 8.09 11.61
C LEU A 105 8.16 8.70 13.01
N VAL A 106 7.17 8.37 13.84
CA VAL A 106 7.09 8.85 15.24
C VAL A 106 8.24 8.31 16.09
N ALA A 107 8.60 7.04 15.91
CA ALA A 107 9.71 6.43 16.65
C ALA A 107 11.07 7.03 16.29
N LEU A 108 11.24 7.50 15.05
CA LEU A 108 12.49 8.07 14.54
C LEU A 108 12.58 9.60 14.70
N GLU A 109 11.46 10.31 14.89
CA GLU A 109 11.40 11.76 15.08
C GLU A 109 12.43 12.33 16.09
N PRO A 110 12.59 11.79 17.31
CA PRO A 110 13.51 12.36 18.30
C PRO A 110 15.00 12.23 17.94
N TYR A 111 15.35 11.40 16.96
CA TYR A 111 16.73 11.14 16.54
C TYR A 111 17.13 11.95 15.29
N GLY A 112 16.16 12.62 14.64
CA GLY A 112 16.39 13.28 13.37
C GLY A 112 16.77 12.29 12.26
N MET A 113 17.32 12.84 11.17
CA MET A 113 17.69 12.07 9.97
C MET A 113 19.21 11.84 9.86
N ASP A 114 19.96 12.30 10.86
CA ASP A 114 21.42 12.27 10.90
C ASP A 114 21.88 11.08 11.74
N TYR A 115 22.18 9.98 11.05
CA TYR A 115 22.71 8.76 11.64
C TYR A 115 24.21 8.86 11.91
N GLN A 116 24.67 8.43 13.08
CA GLN A 116 26.10 8.28 13.37
C GLN A 116 26.63 6.96 12.81
N CYS A 117 27.91 6.88 12.41
CA CYS A 117 28.47 5.67 11.80
C CYS A 117 29.12 4.75 12.83
N VAL A 118 28.93 3.42 12.70
CA VAL A 118 29.60 2.39 13.53
C VAL A 118 30.77 1.75 12.79
N LYS A 119 30.57 1.49 11.50
CA LYS A 119 31.52 0.76 10.66
C LYS A 119 31.72 1.49 9.35
N ASP A 120 32.98 1.66 8.95
CA ASP A 120 33.33 2.14 7.62
C ASP A 120 33.38 0.99 6.61
N PRO A 121 32.86 1.17 5.38
CA PRO A 121 32.13 2.36 4.90
C PRO A 121 30.67 2.39 5.40
N CYS A 122 30.20 3.57 5.85
CA CYS A 122 28.81 3.77 6.25
C CYS A 122 27.99 4.53 5.18
N ALA A 123 26.69 4.24 5.13
CA ALA A 123 25.75 5.01 4.32
C ALA A 123 25.33 6.28 5.07
N THR A 124 25.75 7.46 4.60
CA THR A 124 25.41 8.75 5.21
C THR A 124 24.02 9.25 4.84
N ASN A 125 23.36 8.62 3.87
CA ASN A 125 22.08 9.04 3.30
C ASN A 125 20.88 8.19 3.79
N VAL A 126 21.06 7.37 4.83
CA VAL A 126 20.05 6.43 5.33
C VAL A 126 18.74 7.14 5.68
N GLY A 127 18.80 8.28 6.37
CA GLY A 127 17.62 9.07 6.71
C GLY A 127 16.88 9.56 5.47
N GLN A 128 17.57 10.21 4.54
CA GLN A 128 16.94 10.73 3.31
C GLN A 128 16.25 9.63 2.50
N VAL A 129 16.91 8.49 2.37
CA VAL A 129 16.36 7.33 1.66
C VAL A 129 15.13 6.76 2.40
N GLN A 130 15.15 6.70 3.73
CA GLN A 130 13.99 6.29 4.52
C GLN A 130 12.81 7.26 4.41
N ALA A 131 13.05 8.57 4.42
CA ALA A 131 11.97 9.55 4.21
C ALA A 131 11.33 9.37 2.84
N PHE A 132 12.14 9.13 1.80
CA PHE A 132 11.62 8.82 0.48
C PHE A 132 10.78 7.52 0.48
N GLY A 133 11.29 6.46 1.13
CA GLY A 133 10.54 5.21 1.30
C GLY A 133 9.23 5.38 2.05
N ALA A 134 9.24 6.18 3.12
CA ALA A 134 8.06 6.50 3.91
C ALA A 134 7.03 7.29 3.08
N ALA A 135 7.48 8.26 2.27
CA ALA A 135 6.60 9.00 1.37
C ALA A 135 5.93 8.08 0.34
N MET A 136 6.68 7.16 -0.26
CA MET A 136 6.14 6.17 -1.21
C MET A 136 5.19 5.18 -0.53
N SER A 137 5.47 4.78 0.71
CA SER A 137 4.59 3.94 1.52
C SER A 137 3.28 4.65 1.87
N LEU A 138 3.33 5.93 2.26
CA LEU A 138 2.12 6.73 2.52
C LEU A 138 1.30 6.96 1.25
N LEU A 139 1.95 7.18 0.10
CA LEU A 139 1.28 7.24 -1.19
C LEU A 139 0.56 5.93 -1.50
N ASP A 140 1.21 4.79 -1.29
CA ASP A 140 0.61 3.46 -1.46
C ASP A 140 -0.62 3.28 -0.56
N GLY A 141 -0.51 3.66 0.72
CA GLY A 141 -1.63 3.69 1.64
C GLY A 141 -2.79 4.56 1.14
N ALA A 142 -2.52 5.76 0.66
CA ALA A 142 -3.55 6.66 0.11
C ALA A 142 -4.25 6.06 -1.13
N LEU A 143 -3.52 5.32 -1.97
CA LEU A 143 -4.08 4.61 -3.12
C LEU A 143 -5.00 3.47 -2.66
N HIS A 144 -4.60 2.68 -1.67
CA HIS A 144 -5.45 1.64 -1.06
C HIS A 144 -6.71 2.24 -0.41
N LEU A 145 -6.61 3.37 0.28
CA LEU A 145 -7.79 4.08 0.81
C LEU A 145 -8.74 4.52 -0.30
N THR A 146 -8.19 5.06 -1.40
CA THR A 146 -8.99 5.50 -2.55
C THR A 146 -9.74 4.31 -3.17
N LEU A 147 -9.06 3.16 -3.33
CA LEU A 147 -9.64 1.93 -3.86
C LEU A 147 -10.71 1.36 -2.91
N PHE A 148 -10.48 1.41 -1.60
CA PHE A 148 -11.46 1.05 -0.57
C PHE A 148 -12.72 1.91 -0.65
N VAL A 149 -12.56 3.24 -0.68
CA VAL A 149 -13.68 4.20 -0.77
C VAL A 149 -14.49 3.95 -2.04
N TRP A 150 -13.79 3.71 -3.15
CA TRP A 150 -14.42 3.37 -4.41
C TRP A 150 -15.23 2.07 -4.33
N ALA A 151 -14.67 1.01 -3.74
CA ALA A 151 -15.36 -0.28 -3.60
C ALA A 151 -16.60 -0.16 -2.69
N CYS A 152 -16.52 0.64 -1.63
CA CYS A 152 -17.66 0.96 -0.77
C CYS A 152 -18.77 1.69 -1.55
N TRP A 153 -18.39 2.68 -2.35
CA TRP A 153 -19.32 3.44 -3.17
C TRP A 153 -19.99 2.57 -4.24
N ALA A 154 -19.21 1.73 -4.94
CA ALA A 154 -19.73 0.79 -5.93
C ALA A 154 -20.76 -0.18 -5.31
N CYS A 155 -20.45 -0.76 -4.15
CA CYS A 155 -21.35 -1.66 -3.42
C CYS A 155 -22.65 -0.96 -2.95
N ARG A 156 -22.58 0.32 -2.56
CA ARG A 156 -23.77 1.10 -2.20
C ARG A 156 -24.65 1.41 -3.42
N SER A 157 -24.03 1.75 -4.54
CA SER A 157 -24.72 2.08 -5.78
C SER A 157 -25.52 0.89 -6.32
N THR A 158 -24.93 -0.31 -6.32
CA THR A 158 -25.60 -1.54 -6.77
C THR A 158 -26.82 -1.89 -5.91
N LYS A 159 -26.72 -1.77 -4.57
CA LYS A 159 -27.85 -1.98 -3.66
C LYS A 159 -29.02 -1.02 -3.92
N THR A 160 -28.71 0.25 -4.17
CA THR A 160 -29.73 1.29 -4.41
C THR A 160 -30.46 1.05 -5.74
N GLN A 161 -29.76 0.56 -6.76
CA GLN A 161 -30.36 0.26 -8.06
C GLN A 161 -31.22 -1.01 -8.03
N GLY A 162 -30.81 -2.05 -7.29
CA GLY A 162 -31.61 -3.26 -7.11
C GLY A 162 -32.94 -3.02 -6.40
N ARG A 163 -32.99 -2.07 -5.45
CA ARG A 163 -34.23 -1.68 -4.77
C ARG A 163 -35.22 -1.01 -5.73
N LYS A 164 -34.75 -0.10 -6.59
CA LYS A 164 -35.59 0.58 -7.60
C LYS A 164 -36.20 -0.36 -8.64
N THR A 165 -35.58 -1.51 -8.91
CA THR A 165 -36.10 -2.50 -9.85
C THR A 165 -37.09 -3.50 -9.24
N VAL A 166 -37.17 -3.57 -7.91
CA VAL A 166 -38.17 -4.41 -7.20
C VAL A 166 -39.46 -3.62 -6.98
N ASP A 167 -39.36 -2.29 -6.88
CA ASP A 167 -40.48 -1.38 -6.65
C ASP A 167 -41.14 -0.87 -7.96
N ALA A 168 -40.75 -1.40 -9.13
CA ALA A 168 -41.25 -1.03 -10.47
C ALA A 168 -41.83 -2.25 -11.19
#